data_AF-A0A3D6EM75-F1
#
_entry.id   AF-A0A3D6EM75-F1
#
_cell.length_a   1.000
_cell.length_b   1.000
_cell.length_c   1.000
_cell.angle_alpha   90.00
_cell.angle_beta   90.00
_cell.angle_gamma   90.00
#
_symmetry.space_group_name_H-M   'P 1'
#
loop_
_entity.id
_entity.type
_entity.pdbx_description
1 polymer ?
#
loop_
_entity_poly.entity_id
_entity_poly.type
_entity_poly.pdbx_seq_one_letter_code
_entity_poly.pdbx_strand_id
1 'polypeptide(L)'
;MHQPNRLHVGRLRALALAPGFLLALGVVAPALEAQEPAGTIKVETHSSKWDYPKELTVPEGSRTHLVEKGDTLWDLSGKYLGNPYAWPQIWELNQWIKDPHWIYPGDPLIIDLSRAVATAGSVPDAVSNLQPDRRRADPSALRRPELGFSFQDFIQLPYFVAEGAEVHYKNQGAFTLTSNRREDRRYLAEGETVYMNGGREQGVKAGDRFLILRTVARKVQHPATKRQMGDVVQQVGVIRVVTPQVKGSVAVIERCMDSVEVGDHLVRFTEPANLPLNLRTDTTDPVKVAPNAPVVVFARDTRQNTSLGDMVIVDKGSNDGLKVGDVLLAVRVKTFSVGPDGDKKPAMETTTHYIGQALVVRTEAQTATCRLLRSSEEILPGDTLTR
;
A
#
# COMPACT_ATOMS: atom_id res chain seq x y z
N MET A 1 -36.18 -0.15 -49.57
CA MET A 1 -36.31 -0.04 -51.04
C MET A 1 -35.06 0.64 -51.56
N HIS A 2 -34.37 -0.05 -52.48
CA HIS A 2 -33.35 0.41 -53.44
C HIS A 2 -32.06 1.13 -52.99
N GLN A 3 -30.96 0.37 -52.95
CA GLN A 3 -29.79 0.62 -53.81
C GLN A 3 -30.17 0.34 -55.29
N PRO A 4 -29.42 0.75 -56.36
CA PRO A 4 -27.95 0.92 -56.43
C PRO A 4 -27.44 2.03 -57.40
N ASN A 5 -26.12 2.24 -57.50
CA ASN A 5 -25.35 1.93 -58.72
C ASN A 5 -23.86 2.31 -58.62
N ARG A 6 -23.02 1.32 -58.95
CA ARG A 6 -21.60 1.45 -59.34
C ARG A 6 -21.50 1.71 -60.85
N LEU A 7 -20.28 1.97 -61.31
CA LEU A 7 -19.62 1.76 -62.64
C LEU A 7 -18.80 3.03 -62.95
N HIS A 8 -17.60 3.06 -63.54
CA HIS A 8 -16.60 2.12 -64.07
C HIS A 8 -15.32 2.97 -64.34
N VAL A 9 -14.13 2.50 -64.01
CA VAL A 9 -13.07 1.98 -64.92
C VAL A 9 -12.51 2.99 -65.95
N GLY A 10 -11.19 3.18 -65.92
CA GLY A 10 -10.41 3.77 -67.02
C GLY A 10 -8.88 3.66 -66.78
N ARG A 11 -8.26 2.62 -67.34
CA ARG A 11 -6.79 2.42 -67.47
C ARG A 11 -6.26 3.13 -68.71
N LEU A 12 -4.97 3.51 -68.75
CA LEU A 12 -3.97 3.27 -69.83
C LEU A 12 -2.69 4.10 -69.57
N ARG A 13 -1.54 3.45 -69.29
CA ARG A 13 -0.36 3.22 -70.17
C ARG A 13 0.32 4.52 -70.68
N ALA A 14 1.48 4.89 -70.13
CA ALA A 14 2.85 4.44 -70.45
C ALA A 14 3.44 5.04 -71.74
N LEU A 15 4.53 5.81 -71.63
CA LEU A 15 5.62 5.83 -72.62
C LEU A 15 6.90 6.42 -72.03
N ALA A 16 8.02 5.76 -72.32
CA ALA A 16 9.39 6.09 -71.94
C ALA A 16 10.08 6.97 -72.98
N LEU A 17 11.10 7.75 -72.60
CA LEU A 17 12.32 7.98 -73.38
C LEU A 17 13.34 8.82 -72.58
N ALA A 18 14.60 8.38 -72.58
CA ALA A 18 15.79 9.02 -72.01
C ALA A 18 16.58 9.78 -73.10
N PRO A 19 17.84 10.23 -72.87
CA PRO A 19 18.26 11.40 -72.09
C PRO A 19 19.13 12.39 -72.92
N GLY A 20 19.44 13.58 -72.40
CA GLY A 20 20.36 14.54 -73.04
C GLY A 20 20.99 15.54 -72.08
N PHE A 21 22.32 15.58 -72.06
CA PHE A 21 23.23 16.26 -71.14
C PHE A 21 23.66 17.63 -71.69
N LEU A 22 23.68 18.70 -70.89
CA LEU A 22 24.77 19.70 -70.69
C LEU A 22 24.29 21.07 -70.17
N LEU A 23 25.09 21.59 -69.24
CA LEU A 23 24.89 22.71 -68.32
C LEU A 23 25.36 24.10 -68.84
N ALA A 24 24.91 25.12 -68.09
CA ALA A 24 25.60 26.34 -67.63
C ALA A 24 25.22 27.67 -68.33
N LEU A 25 25.08 28.83 -67.68
CA LEU A 25 24.73 29.31 -66.32
C LEU A 25 24.78 30.86 -66.34
N GLY A 26 23.88 31.55 -65.61
CA GLY A 26 24.03 32.95 -65.13
C GLY A 26 23.09 33.99 -65.77
N VAL A 27 22.49 34.99 -65.10
CA VAL A 27 22.60 35.57 -63.74
C VAL A 27 21.29 36.35 -63.40
N VAL A 28 20.61 35.99 -62.29
CA VAL A 28 20.02 36.77 -61.15
C VAL A 28 19.50 38.21 -61.41
N ALA A 29 18.33 38.72 -60.97
CA ALA A 29 17.52 38.61 -59.73
C ALA A 29 16.15 39.32 -59.97
N PRO A 30 15.27 39.56 -58.97
CA PRO A 30 14.90 38.79 -57.78
C PRO A 30 13.36 38.61 -57.70
N ALA A 31 12.86 37.53 -57.09
CA ALA A 31 11.45 37.48 -56.71
C ALA A 31 11.31 36.76 -55.38
N LEU A 32 10.87 37.53 -54.39
CA LEU A 32 10.12 37.13 -53.20
C LEU A 32 10.06 35.61 -52.98
N GLU A 33 11.03 35.07 -52.25
CA GLU A 33 10.98 33.68 -51.84
C GLU A 33 10.97 33.63 -50.32
N ALA A 34 10.07 32.78 -49.84
CA ALA A 34 9.65 32.64 -48.46
C ALA A 34 10.84 32.69 -47.50
N GLN A 35 10.64 33.38 -46.38
CA GLN A 35 11.50 33.19 -45.22
C GLN A 35 11.51 31.68 -44.92
N GLU A 36 12.65 31.06 -45.17
CA GLU A 36 12.87 29.61 -45.07
C GLU A 36 12.39 29.10 -43.70
N PRO A 37 11.74 27.93 -43.63
CA PRO A 37 11.41 27.34 -42.34
C PRO A 37 12.72 27.13 -41.57
N ALA A 38 12.86 27.82 -40.44
CA ALA A 38 14.03 27.68 -39.59
C ALA A 38 14.18 26.20 -39.16
N GLY A 39 15.29 25.57 -39.58
CA GLY A 39 15.88 24.46 -38.82
C GLY A 39 16.13 23.13 -39.53
N THR A 40 16.50 23.07 -40.82
CA THR A 40 17.09 21.83 -41.38
C THR A 40 18.56 21.73 -40.97
N ILE A 41 18.91 20.72 -40.17
CA ILE A 41 20.31 20.47 -39.75
C ILE A 41 20.90 19.37 -40.63
N LYS A 42 22.04 19.65 -41.27
CA LYS A 42 22.86 18.63 -41.95
C LYS A 42 23.75 17.95 -40.95
N VAL A 43 23.67 16.63 -40.89
CA VAL A 43 24.40 15.81 -39.92
C VAL A 43 25.72 15.34 -40.54
N GLU A 44 26.83 15.62 -39.87
CA GLU A 44 28.15 15.18 -40.32
C GLU A 44 28.28 13.65 -40.30
N THR A 45 29.06 13.10 -41.23
CA THR A 45 29.28 11.66 -41.32
C THR A 45 30.06 11.15 -40.11
N HIS A 46 29.44 10.25 -39.35
CA HIS A 46 30.02 9.59 -38.18
C HIS A 46 29.73 8.08 -38.20
N SER A 47 30.43 7.34 -37.33
CA SER A 47 30.25 5.90 -37.19
C SER A 47 29.02 5.58 -36.35
N SER A 48 27.94 5.17 -37.02
CA SER A 48 26.73 4.64 -36.38
C SER A 48 26.39 3.27 -36.93
N LYS A 49 25.75 2.44 -36.10
CA LYS A 49 25.18 1.15 -36.53
C LYS A 49 23.85 1.35 -37.26
N TRP A 50 23.19 2.50 -37.06
CA TRP A 50 21.87 2.79 -37.59
C TRP A 50 21.96 3.65 -38.84
N ASP A 51 21.00 3.49 -39.76
CA ASP A 51 20.86 4.37 -40.92
C ASP A 51 20.15 5.65 -40.47
N TYR A 52 20.93 6.61 -39.97
CA TYR A 52 20.41 7.87 -39.47
C TYR A 52 20.11 8.86 -40.61
N PRO A 53 19.09 9.71 -40.45
CA PRO A 53 18.80 10.77 -41.40
C PRO A 53 19.95 11.77 -41.49
N LYS A 54 20.48 11.97 -42.70
CA LYS A 54 21.55 12.95 -43.00
C LYS A 54 21.04 14.39 -43.02
N GLU A 55 19.74 14.56 -43.20
CA GLU A 55 19.03 15.83 -43.13
C GLU A 55 17.84 15.66 -42.19
N LEU A 56 17.81 16.46 -41.12
CA LEU A 56 16.77 16.39 -40.09
C LEU A 56 15.89 17.63 -40.21
N THR A 57 14.59 17.44 -40.43
CA THR A 57 13.62 18.52 -40.28
C THR A 57 13.16 18.54 -38.83
N VAL A 58 13.52 19.57 -38.09
CA VAL A 58 13.16 19.71 -36.68
C VAL A 58 11.74 20.24 -36.59
N PRO A 59 10.80 19.50 -35.95
CA PRO A 59 9.45 20.02 -35.71
C PRO A 59 9.49 21.25 -34.81
N GLU A 60 8.57 22.20 -35.03
CA GLU A 60 8.46 23.41 -34.22
C GLU A 60 8.21 23.04 -32.74
N GLY A 61 9.06 23.53 -31.83
CA GLY A 61 9.05 23.15 -30.41
C GLY A 61 9.98 21.98 -30.02
N SER A 62 10.70 21.40 -30.98
CA SER A 62 11.73 20.38 -30.72
C SER A 62 13.15 20.95 -30.82
N ARG A 63 14.11 20.31 -30.13
CA ARG A 63 15.54 20.59 -30.20
C ARG A 63 16.29 19.35 -30.66
N THR A 64 17.30 19.55 -31.50
CA THR A 64 18.22 18.49 -31.87
C THR A 64 19.40 18.41 -30.91
N HIS A 65 19.71 17.20 -30.44
CA HIS A 65 20.92 16.89 -29.69
C HIS A 65 21.77 15.91 -30.50
N LEU A 66 23.04 16.23 -30.72
CA LEU A 66 24.00 15.31 -31.30
C LEU A 66 24.59 14.48 -30.16
N VAL A 67 24.44 13.16 -30.23
CA VAL A 67 24.89 12.25 -29.17
C VAL A 67 26.40 12.40 -28.98
N GLU A 68 26.84 12.58 -27.74
CA GLU A 68 28.26 12.60 -27.36
C GLU A 68 28.67 11.25 -26.75
N LYS A 69 29.98 10.99 -26.70
CA LYS A 69 30.49 9.74 -26.11
C LYS A 69 30.18 9.70 -24.61
N GLY A 70 29.29 8.79 -24.22
CA GLY A 70 28.84 8.60 -22.83
C GLY A 70 27.38 9.00 -22.60
N ASP A 71 26.72 9.60 -23.58
CA ASP A 71 25.29 9.89 -23.50
C ASP A 71 24.45 8.61 -23.46
N THR A 72 23.38 8.66 -22.67
CA THR A 72 22.31 7.67 -22.69
C THR A 72 20.97 8.37 -22.90
N LEU A 73 19.99 7.68 -23.49
CA LEU A 73 18.64 8.25 -23.64
C LEU A 73 18.01 8.63 -22.29
N TRP A 74 18.42 7.96 -21.21
CA TRP A 74 18.04 8.24 -19.83
C TRP A 74 18.60 9.57 -19.29
N ASP A 75 19.89 9.82 -19.53
CA ASP A 75 20.53 11.06 -19.08
C ASP A 75 20.03 12.26 -19.89
N LEU A 76 19.78 12.04 -21.19
CA LEU A 76 19.23 13.05 -22.10
C LEU A 76 17.77 13.40 -21.77
N SER A 77 16.93 12.42 -21.40
CA SER A 77 15.56 12.70 -20.94
C SER A 77 15.54 13.44 -19.61
N GLY A 78 16.43 13.10 -18.68
CA GLY A 78 16.61 13.86 -17.44
C GLY A 78 17.01 15.32 -17.71
N LYS A 79 17.98 15.53 -18.60
CA LYS A 79 18.53 16.84 -18.95
C LYS A 79 17.57 17.75 -19.71
N TYR A 80 16.86 17.21 -20.70
CA TYR A 80 16.02 18.01 -21.61
C TYR A 80 14.54 18.00 -21.28
N LEU A 81 14.02 16.90 -20.70
CA LEU A 81 12.59 16.75 -20.38
C LEU A 81 12.28 16.88 -18.89
N GLY A 82 13.31 16.98 -18.04
CA GLY A 82 13.18 17.08 -16.57
C GLY A 82 12.74 15.77 -15.90
N ASN A 83 12.61 14.68 -16.67
CA ASN A 83 12.20 13.37 -16.17
C ASN A 83 13.01 12.26 -16.86
N PRO A 84 13.93 11.58 -16.15
CA PRO A 84 14.72 10.48 -16.71
C PRO A 84 13.87 9.33 -17.28
N TYR A 85 12.70 9.05 -16.69
CA TYR A 85 11.78 8.00 -17.16
C TYR A 85 11.10 8.34 -18.50
N ALA A 86 11.22 9.57 -19.01
CA ALA A 86 10.66 9.98 -20.30
C ALA A 86 11.52 9.59 -21.52
N TRP A 87 12.62 8.84 -21.32
CA TRP A 87 13.48 8.36 -22.41
C TRP A 87 12.73 7.61 -23.54
N PRO A 88 11.61 6.86 -23.31
CA PRO A 88 10.89 6.22 -24.41
C PRO A 88 10.30 7.24 -25.39
N GLN A 89 9.96 8.44 -24.92
CA GLN A 89 9.39 9.49 -25.76
C GLN A 89 10.43 10.09 -26.73
N ILE A 90 11.69 10.16 -26.30
CA ILE A 90 12.79 10.53 -27.20
C ILE A 90 12.95 9.43 -28.24
N TRP A 91 12.94 8.15 -27.83
CA TRP A 91 13.06 7.04 -28.76
C TRP A 91 11.92 6.98 -29.79
N GLU A 92 10.67 7.24 -29.37
CA GLU A 92 9.48 7.31 -30.24
C GLU A 92 9.64 8.28 -31.41
N LEU A 93 10.35 9.40 -31.23
CA LEU A 93 10.58 10.38 -32.29
C LEU A 93 11.77 10.03 -33.19
N ASN A 94 12.63 9.13 -32.73
CA ASN A 94 13.88 8.75 -33.39
C ASN A 94 13.88 7.28 -33.81
N GLN A 95 12.85 6.86 -34.56
CA GLN A 95 12.59 5.46 -34.96
C GLN A 95 13.64 4.85 -35.92
N TRP A 96 14.66 5.62 -36.32
CA TRP A 96 15.85 5.09 -36.98
C TRP A 96 16.73 4.29 -36.00
N ILE A 97 16.66 4.57 -34.70
CA ILE A 97 17.29 3.77 -33.65
C ILE A 97 16.43 2.53 -33.42
N LYS A 98 16.88 1.36 -33.88
CA LYS A 98 16.11 0.11 -33.73
C LYS A 98 16.21 -0.51 -32.34
N ASP A 99 17.30 -0.24 -31.63
CA ASP A 99 17.49 -0.66 -30.25
C ASP A 99 17.78 0.56 -29.37
N PRO A 100 16.88 0.94 -28.44
CA PRO A 100 17.05 2.13 -27.60
C PRO A 100 18.24 2.03 -26.65
N HIS A 101 18.82 0.84 -26.43
CA HIS A 101 20.00 0.67 -25.60
C HIS A 101 21.30 1.13 -26.28
N TRP A 102 21.30 1.34 -27.59
CA TRP A 102 22.49 1.74 -28.35
C TRP A 102 22.28 3.01 -29.17
N ILE A 103 22.87 4.10 -28.70
CA ILE A 103 23.04 5.36 -29.44
C ILE A 103 24.53 5.62 -29.68
N TYR A 104 24.90 6.13 -30.86
CA TYR A 104 26.29 6.31 -31.25
C TYR A 104 26.68 7.79 -31.29
N PRO A 105 27.92 8.15 -30.91
CA PRO A 105 28.35 9.54 -30.96
C PRO A 105 28.23 10.13 -32.37
N GLY A 106 27.56 11.27 -32.47
CA GLY A 106 27.20 11.95 -33.71
C GLY A 106 25.77 11.68 -34.18
N ASP A 107 25.07 10.67 -33.64
CA ASP A 107 23.69 10.39 -34.03
C ASP A 107 22.81 11.61 -33.68
N PRO A 108 21.99 12.10 -34.62
CA PRO A 108 21.05 13.17 -34.34
C PRO A 108 19.85 12.62 -33.57
N LEU A 109 19.49 13.27 -32.46
CA LEU A 109 18.27 12.99 -31.72
C LEU A 109 17.36 14.21 -31.74
N ILE A 110 16.13 14.03 -32.22
CA ILE A 110 15.03 14.97 -32.03
C ILE A 110 14.49 14.80 -30.63
N ILE A 111 14.54 15.86 -29.84
CA ILE A 111 13.97 15.92 -28.49
C ILE A 111 12.87 16.96 -28.51
N ASP A 112 11.63 16.52 -28.34
CA ASP A 112 10.47 17.40 -28.28
C ASP A 112 10.39 18.09 -26.91
N LEU A 113 10.80 19.36 -26.87
CA LEU A 113 10.80 20.14 -25.63
C LEU A 113 9.38 20.53 -25.19
N SER A 114 8.37 20.40 -26.06
CA SER A 114 6.97 20.58 -25.65
C SER A 114 6.50 19.48 -24.67
N ARG A 115 7.20 18.34 -24.65
CA ARG A 115 6.99 17.24 -23.71
C ARG A 115 7.81 17.38 -22.43
N ALA A 116 8.63 18.43 -22.30
CA ALA A 116 9.36 18.68 -21.07
C ALA A 116 8.37 18.94 -19.94
N VAL A 117 8.53 18.21 -18.84
CA VAL A 117 7.74 18.47 -17.64
C VAL A 117 8.19 19.82 -17.10
N ALA A 118 7.29 20.81 -17.12
CA ALA A 118 7.55 22.15 -16.63
C ALA A 118 8.17 22.06 -15.22
N THR A 119 9.45 22.41 -15.11
CA THR A 119 10.11 22.56 -13.82
C THR A 119 9.41 23.70 -13.09
N ALA A 120 8.88 23.40 -11.91
CA ALA A 120 8.28 24.30 -10.93
C ALA A 120 7.98 25.74 -11.41
N GLY A 121 6.78 25.96 -11.97
CA GLY A 121 6.28 27.31 -12.18
C GLY A 121 5.39 27.55 -13.40
N SER A 122 4.37 26.73 -13.65
CA SER A 122 3.15 27.15 -14.36
C SER A 122 2.17 25.99 -14.41
N VAL A 123 1.13 26.10 -13.60
CA VAL A 123 0.00 25.17 -13.61
C VAL A 123 -0.94 25.60 -14.76
N PRO A 124 -1.31 24.72 -15.72
CA PRO A 124 -2.17 25.08 -16.84
C PRO A 124 -3.58 25.50 -16.38
N ASP A 125 -4.26 26.39 -17.12
CA ASP A 125 -5.63 26.86 -16.81
C ASP A 125 -6.67 25.74 -16.70
N ALA A 126 -6.41 24.59 -17.34
CA ALA A 126 -7.21 23.38 -17.18
C ALA A 126 -7.16 22.78 -15.76
N VAL A 127 -6.12 23.11 -14.98
CA VAL A 127 -5.98 22.79 -13.56
C VAL A 127 -6.46 23.95 -12.67
N SER A 128 -6.42 25.19 -13.17
CA SER A 128 -6.99 26.38 -12.50
C SER A 128 -8.51 26.30 -12.34
N ASN A 129 -9.20 25.61 -13.27
CA ASN A 129 -10.64 25.36 -13.23
C ASN A 129 -11.03 23.93 -12.84
N LEU A 130 -10.09 23.11 -12.33
CA LEU A 130 -10.47 21.93 -11.57
C LEU A 130 -11.07 22.40 -10.25
N GLN A 131 -12.40 22.52 -10.21
CA GLN A 131 -13.06 22.55 -8.92
C GLN A 131 -12.67 21.26 -8.18
N PRO A 132 -12.26 21.33 -6.90
CA PRO A 132 -11.98 20.14 -6.12
C PRO A 132 -13.17 19.20 -6.27
N ASP A 133 -12.88 17.91 -6.49
CA ASP A 133 -13.89 16.89 -6.74
C ASP A 133 -15.08 17.11 -5.81
N ARG A 134 -16.21 17.53 -6.39
CA ARG A 134 -17.49 17.68 -5.70
C ARG A 134 -18.22 16.33 -5.61
N ARG A 135 -17.53 15.19 -5.74
CA ARG A 135 -17.81 14.10 -4.80
C ARG A 135 -17.66 14.74 -3.45
N ARG A 136 -18.81 15.14 -2.89
CA ARG A 136 -18.94 15.80 -1.59
C ARG A 136 -17.73 15.37 -0.76
N ALA A 137 -16.91 16.34 -0.37
CA ALA A 137 -16.37 16.32 0.97
C ALA A 137 -17.60 16.22 1.89
N ASP A 138 -18.15 15.02 1.96
CA ASP A 138 -18.92 14.57 3.07
C ASP A 138 -17.95 14.80 4.23
N PRO A 139 -18.34 15.55 5.25
CA PRO A 139 -17.54 15.65 6.47
C PRO A 139 -17.13 14.27 7.03
N SER A 140 -17.78 13.18 6.58
CA SER A 140 -17.34 11.80 6.81
C SER A 140 -15.99 11.43 6.16
N ALA A 141 -15.57 12.04 5.04
CA ALA A 141 -14.32 11.75 4.34
C ALA A 141 -13.07 12.36 5.01
N LEU A 142 -13.26 13.29 5.97
CA LEU A 142 -12.21 13.65 6.94
C LEU A 142 -11.89 12.49 7.90
N ARG A 143 -12.70 11.41 7.91
CA ARG A 143 -12.27 10.11 8.43
C ARG A 143 -11.48 9.43 7.32
N ARG A 144 -10.14 9.49 7.39
CA ARG A 144 -9.27 8.62 6.59
C ARG A 144 -9.78 7.18 6.72
N PRO A 145 -10.33 6.54 5.66
CA PRO A 145 -10.89 5.19 5.76
C PRO A 145 -9.87 4.17 6.25
N GLU A 146 -8.59 4.35 5.90
CA GLU A 146 -7.46 3.53 6.37
C GLU A 146 -7.19 3.63 7.88
N LEU A 147 -7.67 4.69 8.54
CA LEU A 147 -7.59 4.88 9.99
C LEU A 147 -8.95 4.76 10.70
N GLY A 148 -10.03 4.62 9.93
CA GLY A 148 -11.36 4.32 10.45
C GLY A 148 -11.47 2.84 10.79
N PHE A 149 -12.18 2.50 11.87
CA PHE A 149 -12.47 1.11 12.18
C PHE A 149 -13.55 0.58 11.25
N SER A 150 -13.22 -0.49 10.53
CA SER A 150 -14.20 -1.33 9.88
C SER A 150 -14.63 -2.45 10.83
N PHE A 151 -15.77 -3.07 10.53
CA PHE A 151 -16.17 -4.30 11.20
C PHE A 151 -15.09 -5.39 11.15
N GLN A 152 -14.27 -5.43 10.09
CA GLN A 152 -13.22 -6.43 9.90
C GLN A 152 -12.13 -6.33 10.96
N ASP A 153 -11.84 -5.13 11.45
CA ASP A 153 -10.79 -4.91 12.46
C ASP A 153 -11.17 -5.52 13.80
N PHE A 154 -12.47 -5.56 14.13
CA PHE A 154 -12.94 -6.22 15.35
C PHE A 154 -12.86 -7.75 15.25
N ILE A 155 -12.94 -8.30 14.03
CA ILE A 155 -12.95 -9.75 13.81
C ILE A 155 -11.56 -10.40 13.97
N GLN A 156 -10.47 -9.63 14.11
CA GLN A 156 -9.15 -10.15 14.48
C GLN A 156 -8.65 -9.68 15.84
N LEU A 157 -9.51 -9.03 16.62
CA LEU A 157 -9.09 -8.34 17.84
C LEU A 157 -8.61 -9.35 18.89
N PRO A 158 -7.30 -9.35 19.26
CA PRO A 158 -6.82 -10.10 20.41
C PRO A 158 -7.05 -9.30 21.68
N TYR A 159 -7.35 -9.97 22.78
CA TYR A 159 -7.45 -9.33 24.07
C TYR A 159 -7.01 -10.27 25.19
N PHE A 160 -6.61 -9.66 26.29
CA PHE A 160 -6.03 -10.38 27.41
C PHE A 160 -7.09 -10.89 28.37
N VAL A 161 -6.88 -12.10 28.89
CA VAL A 161 -7.78 -12.76 29.84
C VAL A 161 -6.97 -13.22 31.05
N ALA A 162 -7.06 -12.46 32.14
CA ALA A 162 -6.28 -12.69 33.36
C ALA A 162 -6.72 -13.97 34.10
N GLU A 163 -8.01 -14.31 34.08
CA GLU A 163 -8.54 -15.54 34.69
C GLU A 163 -8.22 -16.83 33.90
N GLY A 164 -7.60 -16.71 32.72
CA GLY A 164 -7.35 -17.81 31.79
C GLY A 164 -8.54 -18.09 30.86
N ALA A 165 -8.24 -18.62 29.67
CA ALA A 165 -9.21 -18.72 28.59
C ALA A 165 -10.40 -19.65 28.92
N GLU A 166 -10.16 -20.79 29.56
CA GLU A 166 -11.21 -21.76 29.88
C GLU A 166 -12.26 -21.19 30.86
N VAL A 167 -11.78 -20.50 31.89
CA VAL A 167 -12.64 -19.84 32.89
C VAL A 167 -13.45 -18.74 32.21
N HIS A 168 -12.82 -17.98 31.34
CA HIS A 168 -13.46 -16.92 30.57
C HIS A 168 -14.57 -17.42 29.65
N TYR A 169 -14.32 -18.49 28.88
CA TYR A 169 -15.33 -19.12 28.03
C TYR A 169 -16.52 -19.61 28.86
N LYS A 170 -16.25 -20.25 30.01
CA LYS A 170 -17.30 -20.71 30.92
C LYS A 170 -18.13 -19.56 31.47
N ASN A 171 -17.50 -18.46 31.90
CA ASN A 171 -18.18 -17.28 32.45
C ASN A 171 -19.07 -16.58 31.41
N GLN A 172 -18.68 -16.63 30.13
CA GLN A 172 -19.50 -16.09 29.03
C GLN A 172 -20.61 -17.04 28.57
N GLY A 173 -20.70 -18.25 29.12
CA GLY A 173 -21.62 -19.29 28.64
C GLY A 173 -21.32 -19.69 27.20
N ALA A 174 -20.04 -19.78 26.84
CA ALA A 174 -19.61 -20.06 25.48
C ALA A 174 -20.09 -21.43 25.01
N PHE A 175 -20.52 -21.48 23.75
CA PHE A 175 -20.71 -22.71 22.99
C PHE A 175 -19.40 -23.08 22.26
N THR A 176 -19.41 -24.19 21.55
CA THR A 176 -18.27 -24.70 20.79
C THR A 176 -18.73 -25.15 19.41
N LEU A 177 -17.88 -24.93 18.40
CA LEU A 177 -18.03 -25.58 17.10
C LEU A 177 -17.71 -27.05 17.24
N THR A 178 -18.67 -27.93 16.95
CA THR A 178 -18.54 -29.37 17.18
C THR A 178 -18.14 -30.13 15.92
N SER A 179 -18.54 -29.64 14.76
CA SER A 179 -18.23 -30.25 13.48
C SER A 179 -18.51 -29.28 12.33
N ASN A 180 -18.18 -29.71 11.12
CA ASN A 180 -18.46 -29.01 9.88
C ASN A 180 -19.07 -29.98 8.86
N ARG A 181 -19.59 -29.45 7.74
CA ARG A 181 -20.24 -30.29 6.71
C ARG A 181 -19.27 -31.20 5.96
N ARG A 182 -17.98 -30.89 5.96
CA ARG A 182 -16.93 -31.57 5.20
C ARG A 182 -15.82 -32.03 6.16
N GLU A 183 -15.93 -33.23 6.69
CA GLU A 183 -15.01 -33.76 7.72
C GLU A 183 -13.54 -33.81 7.26
N ASP A 184 -13.28 -33.78 5.95
CA ASP A 184 -11.95 -33.69 5.34
C ASP A 184 -11.33 -32.28 5.42
N ARG A 185 -12.12 -31.25 5.71
CA ARG A 185 -11.65 -29.85 5.79
C ARG A 185 -11.39 -29.44 7.22
N ARG A 186 -10.11 -29.20 7.52
CA ARG A 186 -9.66 -28.69 8.82
C ARG A 186 -9.85 -27.18 8.98
N TYR A 187 -9.63 -26.42 7.91
CA TYR A 187 -9.69 -24.96 7.93
C TYR A 187 -10.92 -24.49 7.17
N LEU A 188 -11.72 -23.67 7.82
CA LEU A 188 -13.02 -23.23 7.32
C LEU A 188 -13.02 -21.73 7.02
N ALA A 189 -13.82 -21.35 6.02
CA ALA A 189 -13.90 -19.99 5.50
C ALA A 189 -15.34 -19.47 5.42
N GLU A 190 -15.49 -18.21 5.02
CA GLU A 190 -16.78 -17.55 4.85
C GLU A 190 -17.73 -18.36 3.94
N GLY A 191 -19.01 -18.44 4.33
CA GLY A 191 -20.05 -19.17 3.62
C GLY A 191 -20.14 -20.67 3.94
N GLU A 192 -19.17 -21.25 4.64
CA GLU A 192 -19.23 -22.68 5.00
C GLU A 192 -20.22 -22.96 6.15
N THR A 193 -20.83 -24.15 6.10
CA THR A 193 -21.77 -24.62 7.11
C THR A 193 -21.05 -25.34 8.24
N VAL A 194 -21.33 -24.91 9.46
CA VAL A 194 -20.77 -25.43 10.70
C VAL A 194 -21.87 -25.84 11.67
N TYR A 195 -21.53 -26.71 12.61
CA TYR A 195 -22.43 -27.21 13.64
C TYR A 195 -21.91 -26.79 15.02
N MET A 196 -22.82 -26.41 15.90
CA MET A 196 -22.48 -25.97 17.27
C MET A 196 -23.33 -26.69 18.32
N ASN A 197 -22.79 -26.81 19.53
CA ASN A 197 -23.44 -27.45 20.69
C ASN A 197 -24.49 -26.56 21.42
N GLY A 198 -24.84 -25.40 20.86
CA GLY A 198 -25.92 -24.54 21.37
C GLY A 198 -27.21 -24.75 20.58
N GLY A 199 -28.33 -25.02 21.26
CA GLY A 199 -29.65 -25.24 20.67
C GLY A 199 -30.78 -24.42 21.29
N ARG A 200 -32.02 -24.75 20.93
CA ARG A 200 -33.23 -24.06 21.39
C ARG A 200 -33.43 -24.14 22.90
N GLU A 201 -33.05 -25.25 23.53
CA GLU A 201 -33.10 -25.39 25.00
C GLU A 201 -32.22 -24.36 25.71
N GLN A 202 -31.13 -23.94 25.06
CA GLN A 202 -30.21 -22.91 25.54
C GLN A 202 -30.56 -21.51 24.97
N GLY A 203 -31.75 -21.35 24.39
CA GLY A 203 -32.26 -20.08 23.88
C GLY A 203 -31.67 -19.63 22.54
N VAL A 204 -31.10 -20.54 21.75
CA VAL A 204 -30.60 -20.23 20.40
C VAL A 204 -31.76 -20.19 19.40
N LYS A 205 -31.81 -19.13 18.58
CA LYS A 205 -32.83 -18.88 17.57
C LYS A 205 -32.21 -18.73 16.17
N ALA A 206 -33.02 -18.94 15.14
CA ALA A 206 -32.60 -18.66 13.77
C ALA A 206 -32.32 -17.17 13.61
N GLY A 207 -31.23 -16.83 12.93
CA GLY A 207 -30.74 -15.46 12.76
C GLY A 207 -29.81 -14.96 13.87
N ASP A 208 -29.70 -15.67 15.00
CA ASP A 208 -28.74 -15.30 16.06
C ASP A 208 -27.31 -15.31 15.51
N ARG A 209 -26.52 -14.29 15.91
CA ARG A 209 -25.10 -14.20 15.57
C ARG A 209 -24.24 -14.54 16.78
N PHE A 210 -23.16 -15.26 16.52
CA PHE A 210 -22.15 -15.61 17.52
C PHE A 210 -20.77 -15.21 17.03
N LEU A 211 -19.96 -14.66 17.93
CA LEU A 211 -18.56 -14.35 17.73
C LEU A 211 -17.73 -15.59 17.99
N ILE A 212 -16.83 -15.90 17.07
CA ILE A 212 -15.87 -16.99 17.16
C ILE A 212 -14.64 -16.50 17.91
N LEU A 213 -14.27 -17.21 18.97
CA LEU A 213 -13.12 -16.95 19.82
C LEU A 213 -12.13 -18.13 19.75
N ARG A 214 -10.85 -17.81 19.67
CA ARG A 214 -9.74 -18.77 19.73
C ARG A 214 -8.70 -18.34 20.74
N THR A 215 -8.22 -19.28 21.54
CA THR A 215 -7.07 -19.04 22.42
C THR A 215 -5.79 -19.10 21.60
N VAL A 216 -5.09 -17.97 21.46
CA VAL A 216 -3.89 -17.85 20.61
C VAL A 216 -2.59 -17.88 21.38
N ALA A 217 -2.63 -17.56 22.68
CA ALA A 217 -1.49 -17.74 23.58
C ALA A 217 -1.96 -18.14 24.98
N ARG A 218 -1.17 -18.97 25.66
CA ARG A 218 -1.43 -19.38 27.04
C ARG A 218 -0.27 -19.00 27.95
N LYS A 219 -0.59 -18.62 29.19
CA LYS A 219 0.39 -18.28 30.24
C LYS A 219 1.40 -17.21 29.79
N VAL A 220 0.93 -16.17 29.12
CA VAL A 220 1.74 -15.02 28.72
C VAL A 220 2.37 -14.38 29.95
N GLN A 221 3.65 -14.05 29.83
CA GLN A 221 4.45 -13.45 30.90
C GLN A 221 4.87 -12.05 30.50
N HIS A 222 4.94 -11.17 31.49
CA HIS A 222 5.48 -9.84 31.28
C HIS A 222 6.98 -9.92 30.88
N PRO A 223 7.41 -9.22 29.81
CA PRO A 223 8.77 -9.36 29.27
C PRO A 223 9.87 -8.94 30.26
N ALA A 224 9.67 -7.84 30.99
CA ALA A 224 10.61 -7.35 32.01
C ALA A 224 10.52 -8.10 33.36
N THR A 225 9.33 -8.18 33.97
CA THR A 225 9.17 -8.72 35.33
C THR A 225 8.99 -10.23 35.40
N LYS A 226 8.78 -10.92 34.27
CA LYS A 226 8.44 -12.35 34.18
C LYS A 226 7.19 -12.77 34.95
N ARG A 227 6.40 -11.81 35.44
CA ARG A 227 5.12 -12.06 36.09
C ARG A 227 4.17 -12.74 35.11
N GLN A 228 3.52 -13.83 35.54
CA GLN A 228 2.45 -14.45 34.77
C GLN A 228 1.22 -13.54 34.75
N MET A 229 0.72 -13.27 33.55
CA MET A 229 -0.42 -12.36 33.36
C MET A 229 -1.70 -13.15 33.08
N GLY A 230 -1.67 -14.19 32.24
CA GLY A 230 -2.87 -14.93 31.81
C GLY A 230 -2.79 -15.44 30.37
N ASP A 231 -3.94 -15.58 29.71
CA ASP A 231 -4.06 -16.08 28.34
C ASP A 231 -4.48 -14.96 27.36
N VAL A 232 -4.26 -15.17 26.06
CA VAL A 232 -4.73 -14.27 24.99
C VAL A 232 -5.78 -14.98 24.17
N VAL A 233 -6.95 -14.35 24.07
CA VAL A 233 -8.07 -14.80 23.26
C VAL A 233 -8.20 -13.84 22.07
N GLN A 234 -8.39 -14.40 20.88
CA GLN A 234 -8.57 -13.66 19.65
C GLN A 234 -9.98 -13.87 19.11
N GLN A 235 -10.58 -12.79 18.63
CA GLN A 235 -11.75 -12.85 17.76
C GLN A 235 -11.30 -13.36 16.39
N VAL A 236 -12.08 -14.27 15.78
CA VAL A 236 -11.71 -14.94 14.50
C VAL A 236 -12.73 -14.67 13.40
N GLY A 237 -14.01 -14.64 13.78
CA GLY A 237 -15.12 -14.59 12.84
C GLY A 237 -16.47 -14.40 13.52
N VAL A 238 -17.52 -14.30 12.70
CA VAL A 238 -18.90 -14.31 13.15
C VAL A 238 -19.65 -15.39 12.38
N ILE A 239 -20.42 -16.19 13.09
CA ILE A 239 -21.36 -17.15 12.51
C ILE A 239 -22.80 -16.66 12.69
N ARG A 240 -23.67 -17.08 11.79
CA ARG A 240 -25.12 -16.86 11.88
C ARG A 240 -25.85 -18.19 11.92
N VAL A 241 -26.74 -18.35 12.89
CA VAL A 241 -27.57 -19.55 13.02
C VAL A 241 -28.62 -19.58 11.92
N VAL A 242 -28.66 -20.67 11.16
CA VAL A 242 -29.65 -20.90 10.10
C VAL A 242 -30.77 -21.81 10.61
N THR A 243 -30.40 -22.93 11.22
CA THR A 243 -31.36 -23.94 11.67
C THR A 243 -31.09 -24.32 13.14
N PRO A 244 -31.85 -23.78 14.10
CA PRO A 244 -31.72 -24.16 15.49
C PRO A 244 -32.42 -25.50 15.75
N GLN A 245 -31.72 -26.46 16.35
CA GLN A 245 -32.28 -27.74 16.79
C GLN A 245 -32.47 -27.73 18.31
N VAL A 246 -32.83 -28.87 18.93
CA VAL A 246 -33.11 -28.92 20.38
C VAL A 246 -31.85 -28.65 21.21
N LYS A 247 -30.77 -29.41 20.95
CA LYS A 247 -29.51 -29.39 21.72
C LYS A 247 -28.31 -28.80 20.98
N GLY A 248 -28.47 -28.49 19.70
CA GLY A 248 -27.42 -27.96 18.85
C GLY A 248 -28.02 -27.12 17.73
N SER A 249 -27.19 -26.51 16.90
CA SER A 249 -27.64 -25.68 15.78
C SER A 249 -26.74 -25.80 14.57
N VAL A 250 -27.34 -25.58 13.39
CA VAL A 250 -26.62 -25.39 12.14
C VAL A 250 -26.43 -23.90 11.91
N ALA A 251 -25.20 -23.49 11.67
CA ALA A 251 -24.83 -22.11 11.40
C ALA A 251 -24.00 -22.02 10.13
N VAL A 252 -23.91 -20.82 9.57
CA VAL A 252 -23.03 -20.49 8.45
C VAL A 252 -22.02 -19.45 8.93
N ILE A 253 -20.76 -19.60 8.52
CA ILE A 253 -19.73 -18.59 8.76
C ILE A 253 -20.11 -17.35 7.95
N GLU A 254 -20.54 -16.29 8.63
CA GLU A 254 -20.98 -15.05 8.01
C GLU A 254 -19.77 -14.25 7.54
N ARG A 255 -18.78 -14.08 8.42
CA ARG A 255 -17.50 -13.44 8.10
C ARG A 255 -16.36 -14.03 8.93
N CYS A 256 -15.16 -14.09 8.38
CA CYS A 256 -13.94 -14.45 9.12
C CYS A 256 -12.71 -13.85 8.44
N MET A 257 -11.75 -13.42 9.25
CA MET A 257 -10.46 -12.89 8.75
C MET A 257 -9.33 -13.90 8.93
N ASP A 258 -9.52 -14.87 9.82
CA ASP A 258 -8.64 -16.03 10.01
C ASP A 258 -9.44 -17.32 9.78
N SER A 259 -8.73 -18.43 9.52
CA SER A 259 -9.37 -19.72 9.31
C SER A 259 -10.09 -20.20 10.57
N VAL A 260 -11.36 -20.56 10.44
CA VAL A 260 -12.19 -21.12 11.51
C VAL A 260 -11.93 -22.62 11.64
N GLU A 261 -11.92 -23.14 12.86
CA GLU A 261 -11.63 -24.55 13.15
C GLU A 261 -12.72 -25.15 14.05
N VAL A 262 -12.91 -26.47 13.93
CA VAL A 262 -13.73 -27.23 14.89
C VAL A 262 -13.04 -27.19 16.26
N GLY A 263 -13.80 -26.90 17.31
CA GLY A 263 -13.29 -26.65 18.65
C GLY A 263 -13.17 -25.17 19.03
N ASP A 264 -13.33 -24.24 18.08
CA ASP A 264 -13.41 -22.81 18.42
C ASP A 264 -14.64 -22.52 19.30
N HIS A 265 -14.49 -21.51 20.16
CA HIS A 265 -15.51 -21.12 21.12
C HIS A 265 -16.42 -20.04 20.54
N LEU A 266 -17.67 -20.02 20.99
CA LEU A 266 -18.72 -19.18 20.41
C LEU A 266 -19.43 -18.43 21.53
N VAL A 267 -19.35 -17.11 21.48
CA VAL A 267 -20.04 -16.23 22.43
C VAL A 267 -21.06 -15.38 21.69
N ARG A 268 -22.06 -14.86 22.40
CA ARG A 268 -23.09 -14.01 21.79
C ARG A 268 -22.44 -12.79 21.14
N PHE A 269 -22.73 -12.56 19.87
CA PHE A 269 -22.15 -11.44 19.14
C PHE A 269 -22.83 -10.13 19.56
N THR A 270 -22.02 -9.16 19.96
CA THR A 270 -22.44 -7.77 20.22
C THR A 270 -21.74 -6.88 19.21
N GLU A 271 -22.49 -6.01 18.54
CA GLU A 271 -21.88 -5.07 17.59
C GLU A 271 -20.92 -4.12 18.32
N PRO A 272 -19.67 -4.01 17.86
CA PRO A 272 -18.71 -3.10 18.46
C PRO A 272 -19.14 -1.65 18.23
N ALA A 273 -18.95 -0.80 19.24
CA ALA A 273 -19.23 0.62 19.11
C ALA A 273 -18.25 1.28 18.11
N ASN A 274 -18.73 2.29 17.39
CA ASN A 274 -17.88 3.11 16.54
C ASN A 274 -16.81 3.81 17.38
N LEU A 275 -15.54 3.60 17.01
CA LEU A 275 -14.38 4.17 17.69
C LEU A 275 -14.08 5.56 17.13
N PRO A 276 -14.15 6.65 17.92
CA PRO A 276 -13.66 7.95 17.49
C PRO A 276 -12.14 7.91 17.39
N LEU A 277 -11.61 8.21 16.20
CA LEU A 277 -10.18 8.35 15.99
C LEU A 277 -9.73 9.75 16.41
N ASN A 278 -8.96 9.83 17.49
CA ASN A 278 -8.31 11.07 17.89
C ASN A 278 -6.87 11.06 17.37
N LEU A 279 -6.66 11.58 16.15
CA LEU A 279 -5.32 11.71 15.58
C LEU A 279 -4.47 12.66 16.45
N ARG A 280 -3.27 12.21 16.85
CA ARG A 280 -2.26 13.08 17.46
C ARG A 280 -1.83 14.17 16.48
N THR A 281 -1.72 15.40 16.96
CA THR A 281 -1.20 16.55 16.21
C THR A 281 0.24 16.93 16.58
N ASP A 282 0.77 16.34 17.65
CA ASP A 282 2.07 16.63 18.28
C ASP A 282 3.14 15.59 17.88
N THR A 283 3.43 15.49 16.59
CA THR A 283 4.47 14.57 16.07
C THR A 283 5.85 15.22 15.92
N THR A 284 6.01 16.48 16.32
CA THR A 284 7.19 17.31 16.02
C THR A 284 8.14 17.53 17.20
N ASP A 285 7.85 17.02 18.39
CA ASP A 285 8.72 17.13 19.56
C ASP A 285 9.41 15.79 19.90
N PRO A 286 10.60 15.79 20.52
CA PRO A 286 11.22 14.57 21.02
C PRO A 286 10.29 13.87 22.02
N VAL A 287 9.99 12.60 21.73
CA VAL A 287 9.04 11.79 22.49
C VAL A 287 9.54 11.58 23.91
N LYS A 288 8.90 12.21 24.90
CA LYS A 288 9.21 12.01 26.31
C LYS A 288 8.61 10.69 26.78
N VAL A 289 9.45 9.72 27.13
CA VAL A 289 9.00 8.45 27.70
C VAL A 289 8.68 8.65 29.18
N ALA A 290 7.42 8.45 29.55
CA ALA A 290 7.02 8.47 30.96
C ALA A 290 7.67 7.31 31.74
N PRO A 291 8.05 7.49 33.03
CA PRO A 291 8.69 6.43 33.83
C PRO A 291 7.86 5.14 34.03
N ASN A 292 6.54 5.23 33.87
CA ASN A 292 5.60 4.09 33.95
C ASN A 292 4.85 3.92 32.63
N ALA A 293 5.56 4.09 31.52
CA ALA A 293 4.99 3.94 30.18
C ALA A 293 4.56 2.48 29.93
N PRO A 294 3.43 2.27 29.22
CA PRO A 294 3.00 0.95 28.80
C PRO A 294 4.09 0.15 28.07
N VAL A 295 4.16 -1.15 28.32
CA VAL A 295 5.07 -2.09 27.68
C VAL A 295 4.27 -3.11 26.88
N VAL A 296 4.72 -3.42 25.66
CA VAL A 296 4.12 -4.49 24.85
C VAL A 296 4.35 -5.84 25.50
N VAL A 297 3.28 -6.55 25.83
CA VAL A 297 3.33 -7.89 26.44
C VAL A 297 3.02 -8.99 25.44
N PHE A 298 2.33 -8.64 24.35
CA PHE A 298 1.98 -9.56 23.28
C PHE A 298 1.94 -8.82 21.94
N ALA A 299 2.52 -9.43 20.91
CA ALA A 299 2.38 -9.07 19.51
C ALA A 299 2.08 -10.36 18.74
N ARG A 300 1.22 -10.28 17.72
CA ARG A 300 0.86 -11.45 16.90
C ARG A 300 2.13 -11.97 16.19
N ASP A 301 2.39 -13.27 16.37
CA ASP A 301 3.52 -14.04 15.81
C ASP A 301 4.91 -13.39 15.93
N THR A 302 5.69 -13.78 16.94
CA THR A 302 7.07 -13.29 17.14
C THR A 302 8.05 -13.69 16.04
N ARG A 303 7.60 -14.38 14.98
CA ARG A 303 8.38 -14.80 13.82
C ARG A 303 7.98 -14.12 12.51
N GLN A 304 6.93 -13.31 12.50
CA GLN A 304 6.48 -12.58 11.31
C GLN A 304 6.35 -11.11 11.66
N ASN A 305 7.09 -10.27 10.92
CA ASN A 305 7.17 -8.84 11.10
C ASN A 305 5.78 -8.22 11.32
N THR A 306 5.61 -7.51 12.42
CA THR A 306 4.39 -6.76 12.67
C THR A 306 4.22 -5.67 11.60
N SER A 307 3.08 -5.68 10.91
CA SER A 307 2.74 -4.80 9.80
C SER A 307 1.67 -3.77 10.19
N LEU A 308 1.41 -2.83 9.29
CA LEU A 308 0.34 -1.85 9.44
C LEU A 308 -1.01 -2.57 9.64
N GLY A 309 -1.76 -2.20 10.69
CA GLY A 309 -3.07 -2.78 11.00
C GLY A 309 -3.03 -3.92 12.02
N ASP A 310 -1.85 -4.47 12.32
CA ASP A 310 -1.68 -5.49 13.33
C ASP A 310 -2.00 -4.98 14.74
N MET A 311 -2.30 -5.92 15.63
CA MET A 311 -2.66 -5.61 17.00
C MET A 311 -1.61 -6.10 17.99
N VAL A 312 -1.30 -5.24 18.95
CA VAL A 312 -0.42 -5.50 20.08
C VAL A 312 -1.19 -5.30 21.38
N ILE A 313 -0.77 -5.97 22.45
CA ILE A 313 -1.36 -5.78 23.79
C ILE A 313 -0.29 -5.19 24.70
N VAL A 314 -0.66 -4.19 25.49
CA VAL A 314 0.21 -3.55 26.50
C VAL A 314 -0.21 -3.88 27.92
N ASP A 315 0.73 -3.79 28.86
CA ASP A 315 0.57 -4.08 30.31
C ASP A 315 -0.16 -3.00 31.12
N LYS A 316 -0.78 -2.02 30.45
CA LYS A 316 -1.53 -0.93 31.06
C LYS A 316 -2.94 -0.91 30.51
N GLY A 317 -3.91 -0.62 31.37
CA GLY A 317 -5.33 -0.61 31.02
C GLY A 317 -6.06 0.65 31.47
N SER A 318 -7.37 0.52 31.66
CA SER A 318 -8.22 1.61 32.12
C SER A 318 -7.89 2.07 33.55
N ASN A 319 -7.38 1.19 34.42
CA ASN A 319 -6.91 1.58 35.76
C ASN A 319 -5.66 2.48 35.71
N ASP A 320 -4.87 2.37 34.64
CA ASP A 320 -3.71 3.23 34.38
C ASP A 320 -4.10 4.48 33.56
N GLY A 321 -5.40 4.66 33.32
CA GLY A 321 -5.97 5.81 32.66
C GLY A 321 -5.97 5.75 31.14
N LEU A 322 -5.56 4.64 30.50
CA LEU A 322 -5.69 4.48 29.05
C LEU A 322 -7.17 4.47 28.65
N LYS A 323 -7.47 5.18 27.56
CA LYS A 323 -8.82 5.25 27.00
C LYS A 323 -8.80 4.76 25.56
N VAL A 324 -9.88 4.08 25.21
CA VAL A 324 -10.17 3.75 23.82
C VAL A 324 -10.19 5.03 22.98
N GLY A 325 -9.41 5.05 21.90
CA GLY A 325 -9.16 6.24 21.08
C GLY A 325 -7.84 6.96 21.35
N ASP A 326 -7.12 6.64 22.43
CA ASP A 326 -5.79 7.21 22.71
C ASP A 326 -4.76 6.76 21.65
N VAL A 327 -3.97 7.70 21.13
CA VAL A 327 -2.84 7.39 20.24
C VAL A 327 -1.53 7.44 21.02
N LEU A 328 -0.82 6.33 21.04
CA LEU A 328 0.45 6.13 21.70
C LEU A 328 1.60 6.09 20.68
N LEU A 329 2.77 6.53 21.09
CA LEU A 329 4.01 6.47 20.33
C LEU A 329 4.81 5.25 20.80
N ALA A 330 5.09 4.33 19.90
CA ALA A 330 5.97 3.21 20.15
C ALA A 330 7.43 3.67 20.03
N VAL A 331 8.22 3.31 21.04
CA VAL A 331 9.63 3.66 21.17
C VAL A 331 10.43 2.43 21.60
N ARG A 332 11.67 2.36 21.14
CA ARG A 332 12.61 1.30 21.51
C ARG A 332 13.82 1.86 22.23
N VAL A 333 14.11 1.26 23.37
CA VAL A 333 15.32 1.53 24.16
C VAL A 333 16.41 0.60 23.65
N LYS A 334 17.52 1.17 23.17
CA LYS A 334 18.69 0.44 22.68
C LYS A 334 19.88 0.75 23.57
N THR A 335 20.44 -0.29 24.18
CA THR A 335 21.70 -0.22 24.91
C THR A 335 22.83 -0.73 24.02
N PHE A 336 23.90 0.04 23.88
CA PHE A 336 25.04 -0.28 23.01
C PHE A 336 26.36 -0.03 23.75
N SER A 337 27.38 -0.79 23.38
CA SER A 337 28.72 -0.66 23.95
C SER A 337 29.43 0.55 23.36
N VAL A 338 30.04 1.34 24.23
CA VAL A 338 30.88 2.48 23.91
C VAL A 338 32.30 2.13 24.32
N GLY A 339 33.14 1.84 23.33
CA GLY A 339 34.53 1.43 23.55
C GLY A 339 35.07 0.62 22.37
N PRO A 340 36.39 0.36 22.35
CA PRO A 340 37.03 -0.47 21.34
C PRO A 340 36.49 -1.92 21.36
N ASP A 341 36.43 -2.55 20.19
CA ASP A 341 36.09 -3.97 20.07
C ASP A 341 37.08 -4.83 20.88
N GLY A 342 36.56 -5.70 21.75
CA GLY A 342 37.36 -6.65 22.54
C GLY A 342 37.53 -6.33 24.02
N ASP A 343 36.97 -5.22 24.51
CA ASP A 343 36.94 -4.94 25.94
C ASP A 343 36.09 -5.98 26.70
N LYS A 344 36.63 -6.51 27.81
CA LYS A 344 35.94 -7.51 28.64
C LYS A 344 34.75 -6.90 29.42
N LYS A 345 34.71 -5.57 29.56
CA LYS A 345 33.65 -4.79 30.22
C LYS A 345 33.52 -3.42 29.54
N PRO A 346 32.95 -3.35 28.33
CA PRO A 346 32.76 -2.07 27.67
C PRO A 346 31.80 -1.19 28.47
N ALA A 347 32.00 0.13 28.43
CA ALA A 347 30.99 1.07 28.94
C ALA A 347 29.72 0.92 28.08
N MET A 348 28.55 1.06 28.70
CA MET A 348 27.27 0.92 27.99
C MET A 348 26.53 2.24 28.02
N GLU A 349 26.06 2.68 26.86
CA GLU A 349 25.14 3.81 26.74
C GLU A 349 23.77 3.32 26.28
N THR A 350 22.74 4.08 26.62
CA THR A 350 21.35 3.77 26.27
C THR A 350 20.75 4.95 25.52
N THR A 351 20.13 4.67 24.38
CA THR A 351 19.36 5.64 23.61
C THR A 351 17.94 5.15 23.40
N THR A 352 17.00 6.08 23.20
CA THR A 352 15.61 5.77 22.87
C THR A 352 15.27 6.39 21.53
N HIS A 353 14.64 5.62 20.65
CA HIS A 353 14.21 6.12 19.34
C HIS A 353 12.77 5.69 19.04
N TYR A 354 12.13 6.46 18.19
CA TYR A 354 10.77 6.24 17.73
C TYR A 354 10.71 5.08 16.73
N ILE A 355 9.74 4.18 16.90
CA ILE A 355 9.53 3.04 16.00
C ILE A 355 8.13 2.96 15.40
N GLY A 356 7.12 3.67 15.95
CA GLY A 356 5.76 3.60 15.40
C GLY A 356 4.69 4.33 16.19
N GLN A 357 3.44 4.20 15.74
CA GLN A 357 2.24 4.70 16.42
C GLN A 357 1.21 3.60 16.57
N ALA A 358 0.55 3.56 17.71
CA ALA A 358 -0.49 2.60 18.02
C ALA A 358 -1.71 3.31 18.61
N LEU A 359 -2.91 2.89 18.19
CA LEU A 359 -4.18 3.40 18.67
C LEU A 359 -4.81 2.41 19.64
N VAL A 360 -5.19 2.85 20.82
CA VAL A 360 -5.90 2.02 21.80
C VAL A 360 -7.31 1.72 21.28
N VAL A 361 -7.62 0.45 21.05
CA VAL A 361 -8.90 0.00 20.46
C VAL A 361 -9.80 -0.68 21.48
N ARG A 362 -9.19 -1.22 22.54
CA ARG A 362 -9.86 -1.90 23.64
C ARG A 362 -9.03 -1.74 24.91
N THR A 363 -9.72 -1.56 26.04
CA THR A 363 -9.10 -1.47 27.36
C THR A 363 -9.76 -2.46 28.32
N GLU A 364 -8.98 -3.36 28.89
CA GLU A 364 -9.31 -4.06 30.13
C GLU A 364 -8.85 -3.23 31.33
N ALA A 365 -9.11 -3.73 32.55
CA ALA A 365 -8.67 -3.09 33.78
C ALA A 365 -7.15 -2.90 33.86
N GLN A 366 -6.36 -3.89 33.41
CA GLN A 366 -4.90 -3.93 33.56
C GLN A 366 -4.15 -4.03 32.22
N THR A 367 -4.85 -4.15 31.10
CA THR A 367 -4.24 -4.29 29.77
C THR A 367 -5.03 -3.49 28.76
N ALA A 368 -4.42 -3.24 27.60
CA ALA A 368 -5.10 -2.63 26.48
C ALA A 368 -4.60 -3.21 25.17
N THR A 369 -5.52 -3.44 24.24
CA THR A 369 -5.20 -3.81 22.86
C THR A 369 -5.06 -2.54 22.03
N CYS A 370 -3.96 -2.44 21.30
CA CYS A 370 -3.66 -1.33 20.43
C CYS A 370 -3.48 -1.81 18.99
N ARG A 371 -4.04 -1.08 18.02
CA ARG A 371 -3.82 -1.29 16.59
C ARG A 371 -2.67 -0.42 16.12
N LEU A 372 -1.73 -0.99 15.40
CA LEU A 372 -0.64 -0.22 14.81
C LEU A 372 -1.13 0.62 13.64
N LEU A 373 -0.91 1.93 13.74
CA LEU A 373 -1.27 2.93 12.73
C LEU A 373 -0.14 3.20 11.73
N ARG A 374 1.11 2.98 12.16
CA ARG A 374 2.31 3.04 11.33
C ARG A 374 3.48 2.49 12.13
N SER A 375 4.44 1.91 11.44
CA SER A 375 5.70 1.45 12.02
C SER A 375 6.84 1.72 11.06
N SER A 376 7.97 2.18 11.57
CA SER A 376 9.25 2.21 10.85
C SER A 376 10.09 0.97 11.10
N GLU A 377 9.84 0.29 12.22
CA GLU A 377 10.43 -1.00 12.59
C GLU A 377 9.36 -1.96 13.11
N GLU A 378 9.66 -3.25 13.18
CA GLU A 378 8.80 -4.22 13.86
C GLU A 378 8.64 -3.89 15.35
N ILE A 379 7.43 -4.04 15.88
CA ILE A 379 7.11 -3.84 17.31
C ILE A 379 7.07 -5.20 18.01
N LEU A 380 7.89 -5.35 19.05
CA LEU A 380 8.13 -6.61 19.74
C LEU A 380 7.69 -6.55 21.22
N PRO A 381 7.40 -7.71 21.84
CA PRO A 381 7.23 -7.77 23.29
C PRO A 381 8.45 -7.20 24.03
N GLY A 382 8.21 -6.22 24.91
CA GLY A 382 9.24 -5.47 25.62
C GLY A 382 9.43 -4.04 25.13
N ASP A 383 8.94 -3.70 23.93
CA ASP A 383 8.92 -2.31 23.47
C ASP A 383 7.97 -1.45 24.31
N THR A 384 8.24 -0.15 24.34
CA THR A 384 7.49 0.79 25.18
C THR A 384 6.57 1.63 24.31
N LEU A 385 5.33 1.84 24.77
CA LEU A 385 4.38 2.77 24.18
C LEU A 385 4.20 3.94 25.15
N THR A 386 4.26 5.16 24.64
CA THR A 386 4.15 6.35 25.48
C THR A 386 3.17 7.38 24.93
N ARG A 387 2.74 8.29 25.81
CA ARG A 387 1.63 9.20 25.58
C ARG A 387 1.98 10.49 24.89
#